data_AF-A0A965V7X8-F1
#
_entry.id   AF-A0A965V7X8-F1
#
_cell.length_a   1.000
_cell.length_b   1.000
_cell.length_c   1.000
_cell.angle_alpha   90.00
_cell.angle_beta   90.00
_cell.angle_gamma   90.00
#
_symmetry.space_group_name_H-M   'P 1'
#
loop_
_entity.id
_entity.type
_entity.pdbx_description
1 polymer ?
#
loop_
_entity_poly.entity_id
_entity_poly.type
_entity_poly.pdbx_seq_one_letter_code
_entity_poly.pdbx_strand_id
1 'polypeptide(L)' 'MAQVDVIRNGIIDKLLAISDKDYLMALLRLVDNSAVQEDKIILTKEQKLMLEMSEADIQKGRTIYQNDLDKNDLEWLKRK' A
#
# COMPACT_ATOMS: atom_id res chain seq x y z
N MET A 1 -5.33 -18.92 -2.97
CA MET A 1 -5.85 -17.54 -3.03
C MET A 1 -7.21 -17.59 -3.69
N ALA A 2 -8.22 -16.89 -3.18
CA ALA A 2 -9.55 -16.94 -3.76
C ALA A 2 -9.58 -16.20 -5.11
N GLN A 3 -10.47 -16.58 -6.03
CA GLN A 3 -10.64 -15.90 -7.32
C GLN A 3 -10.89 -14.39 -7.17
N VAL A 4 -11.53 -13.99 -6.08
CA VAL A 4 -11.77 -12.60 -5.69
C VAL A 4 -10.47 -11.85 -5.37
N ASP A 5 -9.51 -12.50 -4.71
CA ASP A 5 -8.22 -11.88 -4.36
C ASP A 5 -7.40 -11.56 -5.62
N VAL A 6 -7.44 -12.46 -6.61
CA VAL A 6 -6.78 -12.26 -7.91
C VAL A 6 -7.38 -11.05 -8.64
N ILE A 7 -8.71 -10.91 -8.62
CA ILE A 7 -9.41 -9.78 -9.22
C ILE A 7 -9.03 -8.47 -8.52
N ARG A 8 -9.01 -8.44 -7.18
CA ARG A 8 -8.62 -7.26 -6.41
C ARG A 8 -7.19 -6.82 -6.70
N ASN A 9 -6.24 -7.77 -6.68
CA ASN A 9 -4.83 -7.47 -6.96
C ASN A 9 -4.66 -6.92 -8.39
N GLY A 10 -5.33 -7.52 -9.37
CA GLY A 10 -5.31 -7.02 -10.75
C GLY A 10 -5.92 -5.62 -10.91
N ILE A 11 -6.88 -5.23 -10.08
CA ILE A 11 -7.42 -3.86 -10.04
C ILE A 11 -6.39 -2.90 -9.42
N ILE A 12 -5.76 -3.28 -8.31
CA ILE A 12 -4.73 -2.47 -7.64
C ILE A 12 -3.56 -2.16 -8.59
N ASP A 13 -3.05 -3.18 -9.29
CA ASP A 13 -1.94 -3.01 -10.24
C ASP A 13 -2.30 -2.02 -11.36
N LYS A 14 -3.54 -2.09 -11.87
CA LYS A 14 -4.02 -1.17 -12.90
C LYS A 14 -4.19 0.26 -12.36
N LEU A 15 -4.67 0.42 -11.13
CA LEU A 15 -4.78 1.73 -10.49
C LEU A 15 -3.41 2.38 -10.30
N LEU A 16 -2.42 1.62 -9.85
CA LEU A 16 -1.04 2.11 -9.66
C LEU A 16 -0.36 2.53 -10.98
N ALA A 17 -0.80 1.99 -12.12
CA ALA A 17 -0.29 2.35 -13.43
C ALA A 17 -0.91 3.63 -14.03
N ILE A 18 -2.02 4.14 -13.47
CA ILE A 18 -2.70 5.34 -13.98
C ILE A 18 -2.00 6.59 -13.42
N SER A 19 -1.56 7.48 -14.32
CA SER A 19 -1.00 8.80 -13.96
C SER A 19 -1.98 9.96 -14.16
N ASP A 20 -3.09 9.73 -14.85
CA ASP A 20 -4.08 10.77 -15.16
C ASP A 20 -4.97 11.07 -13.94
N LYS A 21 -4.93 12.33 -13.49
CA LYS A 21 -5.64 12.78 -12.28
C LYS A 21 -7.15 12.74 -12.45
N ASP A 22 -7.67 13.18 -13.60
CA ASP A 22 -9.11 13.28 -13.81
C ASP A 22 -9.73 11.88 -13.89
N TYR A 23 -8.99 10.93 -14.45
CA TYR A 23 -9.39 9.53 -14.48
C TYR A 23 -9.40 8.91 -13.08
N LEU A 24 -8.37 9.15 -12.27
CA LEU A 24 -8.35 8.73 -10.86
C LEU A 24 -9.50 9.36 -10.07
N MET A 25 -9.84 10.63 -10.31
CA MET A 25 -10.97 11.29 -9.67
C MET A 25 -12.32 10.67 -10.07
N ALA A 26 -12.49 10.29 -11.34
CA ALA A 26 -13.70 9.62 -11.80
C ALA A 26 -13.86 8.23 -11.16
N LEU A 27 -12.75 7.48 -11.05
CA LEU A 27 -12.73 6.18 -10.38
C LEU A 27 -13.03 6.29 -8.89
N LEU A 28 -12.45 7.28 -8.20
CA LEU A 28 -12.73 7.54 -6.80
C LEU A 28 -14.22 7.82 -6.57
N ARG A 29 -14.80 8.72 -7.38
CA ARG A 29 -16.24 9.02 -7.33
C ARG A 29 -17.10 7.78 -7.59
N LEU A 30 -16.69 6.91 -8.52
CA LEU A 30 -17.43 5.68 -8.82
C LEU A 30 -17.45 4.75 -7.60
N VAL A 31 -16.31 4.59 -6.92
CA VAL A 31 -16.19 3.76 -5.72
C VAL A 31 -16.96 4.38 -4.55
N ASP A 32 -16.87 5.69 -4.35
CA ASP A 32 -17.58 6.39 -3.26
C ASP A 32 -19.12 6.32 -3.42
N ASN A 33 -19.61 6.30 -4.66
CA ASN A 33 -21.03 6.15 -4.96
C ASN A 33 -21.49 4.70 -5.05
N SER A 34 -20.56 3.74 -5.10
CA SER A 34 -20.94 2.35 -4.93
C SER A 34 -21.36 2.17 -3.48
N ALA A 35 -22.56 1.65 -3.25
CA ALA A 35 -23.11 1.36 -1.92
C ALA A 35 -22.33 0.20 -1.27
N VAL A 36 -21.02 0.40 -1.10
CA VAL A 36 -20.15 -0.49 -0.34
C VAL A 36 -20.65 -0.38 1.08
N GLN A 37 -21.36 -1.41 1.52
CA GLN A 37 -21.64 -1.60 2.93
C GLN A 37 -20.33 -1.38 3.69
N GLU A 38 -20.39 -0.62 4.78
CA GLU A 38 -19.28 -0.37 5.72
C GLU A 38 -18.83 -1.66 6.42
N ASP A 39 -18.66 -2.74 5.68
CA ASP A 39 -18.07 -3.96 6.17
C ASP A 39 -16.59 -3.68 6.43
N LYS A 40 -16.21 -3.88 7.69
CA LYS A 40 -14.84 -3.75 8.19
C LYS A 40 -13.87 -4.32 7.17
N ILE A 41 -12.92 -3.50 6.72
CA ILE A 41 -11.85 -3.92 5.81
C ILE A 41 -11.15 -5.14 6.41
N ILE A 42 -11.33 -6.31 5.79
CA ILE A 42 -10.67 -7.54 6.21
C ILE A 42 -9.30 -7.58 5.54
N LEU A 43 -8.24 -7.38 6.33
CA LEU A 43 -6.86 -7.53 5.87
C LEU A 43 -6.59 -8.96 5.38
N THR A 44 -5.82 -9.08 4.30
CA THR A 44 -5.35 -10.39 3.81
C THR A 44 -4.36 -11.03 4.81
N LYS A 45 -4.05 -12.31 4.60
CA LYS A 45 -3.07 -13.01 5.45
C LYS A 45 -1.68 -12.37 5.37
N GLU A 46 -1.28 -11.97 4.17
CA GLU A 46 0.00 -11.35 3.88
C GLU A 46 0.10 -9.95 4.50
N GLN A 47 -0.99 -9.18 4.45
CA GLN A 47 -1.05 -7.87 5.10
C GLN A 47 -0.97 -7.96 6.62
N LYS A 48 -1.64 -8.95 7.23
CA LYS A 48 -1.51 -9.22 8.67
C LYS A 48 -0.08 -9.64 9.03
N LEU A 49 0.52 -10.52 8.23
CA LEU A 49 1.90 -10.94 8.42
C LEU A 49 2.88 -9.75 8.35
N MET A 50 2.69 -8.84 7.39
CA MET A 50 3.50 -7.61 7.29
C MET A 50 3.40 -6.75 8.55
N LEU A 51 2.20 -6.62 9.13
CA LEU A 51 2.00 -5.87 10.37
C LEU A 51 2.65 -6.59 11.56
N GLU A 52 2.53 -7.91 11.66
CA GLU A 52 3.20 -8.72 12.70
C GLU A 52 4.73 -8.61 12.61
N MET A 53 5.29 -8.61 11.40
CA MET A 53 6.71 -8.38 11.16
C MET A 53 7.13 -6.98 11.60
N SER A 54 6.34 -5.96 11.27
CA SER A 54 6.58 -4.58 11.68
C SER A 54 6.57 -4.43 13.20
N GLU A 55 5.61 -5.04 13.89
CA GLU A 55 5.54 -5.05 15.35
C GLU A 55 6.79 -5.71 15.97
N ALA A 56 7.24 -6.84 15.41
CA ALA A 56 8.47 -7.50 15.84
C ALA A 56 9.72 -6.65 15.60
N ASP A 57 9.75 -5.84 14.54
CA ASP A 57 10.84 -4.90 14.25
C ASP A 57 10.87 -3.76 15.25
N ILE A 58 9.72 -3.20 15.61
CA ILE A 58 9.59 -2.15 16.62
C ILE A 58 10.06 -2.68 17.99
N GLN A 59 9.59 -3.85 18.41
CA GLN A 59 9.98 -4.44 19.70
C GLN A 59 11.47 -4.77 19.79
N LYS A 60 12.09 -5.14 18.67
CA LYS A 60 13.54 -5.44 18.60
C LYS A 60 14.41 -4.21 18.32
N GLY A 61 13.81 -3.02 18.20
CA GLY A 61 14.54 -1.79 17.87
C GLY A 61 15.15 -1.81 16.46
N ARG A 62 14.63 -2.63 15.54
CA ARG A 62 15.05 -2.68 14.13
C ARG A 62 14.39 -1.58 13.31
N THR A 63 14.36 -0.37 13.86
CA THR A 63 13.77 0.82 13.26
C THR A 63 14.87 1.83 12.94
N ILE A 64 14.69 2.60 11.89
CA ILE A 64 15.57 3.71 11.53
C ILE A 64 14.81 5.03 11.64
N TYR A 65 15.47 6.11 12.03
CA TYR A 65 14.86 7.44 11.99
C TYR A 65 14.74 7.92 10.55
N GLN A 66 13.64 8.63 10.25
CA GLN A 66 13.39 9.17 8.91
C GLN A 66 14.57 10.01 8.40
N ASN A 67 15.15 10.86 9.25
CA ASN A 67 16.30 11.69 8.88
C ASN A 67 17.53 10.88 8.45
N ASP A 68 17.72 9.68 9.00
CA ASP A 68 18.85 8.82 8.65
C ASP A 68 18.56 8.03 7.37
N LEU A 69 17.30 7.66 7.14
CA LEU A 69 16.84 7.12 5.86
C LEU A 69 17.04 8.14 4.72
N ASP A 70 16.61 9.38 4.92
CA ASP A 70 16.72 10.46 3.93
C ASP A 70 18.19 10.71 3.54
N LYS A 71 19.12 10.66 4.51
CA LYS A 71 20.57 10.76 4.25
C LYS A 71 21.08 9.60 3.40
N ASN A 72 20.68 8.36 3.73
CA ASN A 72 21.07 7.18 2.97
C ASN A 72 20.56 7.25 1.53
N ASP A 73 19.33 7.72 1.33
CA ASP A 73 18.74 7.91 0.00
C ASP A 73 19.50 8.97 -0.82
N LEU A 74 19.86 10.09 -0.19
CA LEU A 74 20.68 11.13 -0.82
C LEU A 74 22.09 10.62 -1.19
N GLU A 75 22.70 9.79 -0.35
CA GLU A 75 23.98 9.15 -0.68
C GLU A 75 23.85 8.16 -1.83
N TRP A 76 22.79 7.35 -1.85
CA TRP A 76 22.51 6.41 -2.92
C TRP A 76 22.34 7.12 -4.27
N LEU A 77 21.58 8.23 -4.29
CA LEU A 77 21.37 9.04 -5.48
C LEU A 77 22.67 9.65 -6.04
N LYS A 78 23.63 9.99 -5.18
CA LYS A 78 24.95 10.51 -5.60
C LYS A 78 25.88 9.46 -6.20
N ARG A 79 25.63 8.18 -5.96
CA ARG A 79 26.42 7.05 -6.49
C ARG A 79 25.97 6.62 -7.90
N LYS A 80 24.97 7.28 -8.46
CA LYS A 80 24.39 7.04 -9.78
C LYS A 80 24.77 8.17 -10.73
#